data_AF-C0CM36-F1
#
_entry.id   AF-C0CM36-F1
#
_cell.length_a   1.000
_cell.length_b   1.000
_cell.length_c   1.000
_cell.angle_alpha   90.00
_cell.angle_beta   90.00
_cell.angle_gamma   90.00
#
_symmetry.space_group_name_H-M   'P 1'
#
loop_
_entity.id
_entity.type
_entity.pdbx_description
1 polymer ?
#
loop_
_entity_poly.entity_id
_entity_poly.type
_entity_poly.pdbx_seq_one_letter_code
_entity_poly.pdbx_strand_id
1 'polypeptide(L)'
;MIDLSNKYFRTESDEQSNRLLRIAVAQGYHLPKGIAALIGNRIFKFTGFPYKAVSFPENISANEAVIDYADAFGDENRELKEILDRSTRFCRAHGYSILRIYADENDNEYSGSAFAKTVDGGNIKTETRLPKPRKVTLEEIEQRFGCPIEIVS
;
A
#
# COMPACT_ATOMS: atom_id res chain seq x y z
N MET A 1 -8.25 -5.50 -1.97
CA MET A 1 -8.46 -5.47 -0.51
C MET A 1 -7.94 -6.78 0.06
N ILE A 2 -7.08 -6.74 1.07
CA ILE A 2 -6.47 -7.96 1.65
C ILE A 2 -7.50 -8.69 2.51
N ASP A 3 -7.64 -9.99 2.27
CA ASP A 3 -8.48 -10.86 3.08
C ASP A 3 -7.75 -11.22 4.39
N LEU A 4 -8.32 -10.78 5.51
CA LEU A 4 -7.81 -11.04 6.85
C LEU A 4 -8.26 -12.40 7.42
N SER A 5 -9.24 -13.06 6.79
CA SER A 5 -9.97 -14.17 7.41
C SER A 5 -9.11 -15.39 7.70
N ASN A 6 -9.20 -15.91 8.92
CA ASN A 6 -8.51 -17.11 9.42
C ASN A 6 -6.98 -17.03 9.33
N LYS A 7 -6.43 -15.81 9.49
CA LYS A 7 -4.99 -15.55 9.41
C LYS A 7 -4.46 -14.91 10.68
N TYR A 8 -3.17 -15.10 10.90
CA TYR A 8 -2.40 -14.40 11.91
C TYR A 8 -1.61 -13.28 11.26
N PHE A 9 -1.67 -12.10 11.86
CA PHE A 9 -0.84 -10.96 11.47
C PHE A 9 0.09 -10.59 12.62
N ARG A 10 1.34 -10.29 12.27
CA ARG A 10 2.31 -9.70 13.18
C ARG A 10 2.59 -8.26 12.82
N THR A 11 2.66 -7.40 13.82
CA THR A 11 3.04 -5.99 13.68
C THR A 11 4.31 -5.72 14.47
N GLU A 12 5.09 -4.73 14.03
CA GLU A 12 6.33 -4.30 14.68
C GLU A 12 6.14 -3.00 15.46
N SER A 13 5.11 -2.21 15.13
CA SER A 13 4.83 -0.92 15.76
C SER A 13 3.36 -0.74 16.14
N ASP A 14 3.11 0.20 17.05
CA ASP A 14 1.75 0.59 17.46
C ASP A 14 0.98 1.20 16.29
N GLU A 15 1.68 1.86 15.36
CA GLU A 15 1.05 2.44 14.18
C GLU A 15 0.56 1.37 13.19
N GLN A 16 1.37 0.35 12.92
CA GLN A 16 0.94 -0.81 12.12
C GLN A 16 -0.26 -1.50 12.78
N SER A 17 -0.21 -1.67 14.11
CA SER A 17 -1.30 -2.25 14.89
C SER A 17 -2.59 -1.45 14.80
N ASN A 18 -2.51 -0.12 14.93
CA ASN A 18 -3.65 0.79 14.79
C ASN A 18 -4.23 0.74 13.37
N ARG A 19 -3.39 0.77 12.32
CA ARG A 19 -3.84 0.67 10.93
C ARG A 19 -4.53 -0.67 10.66
N LEU A 20 -3.92 -1.78 11.08
CA LEU A 20 -4.49 -3.13 10.95
C LEU A 20 -5.85 -3.26 11.65
N LEU A 21 -5.96 -2.78 12.90
CA LEU A 21 -7.22 -2.81 13.66
C LEU A 21 -8.31 -1.95 13.00
N ARG A 22 -7.98 -0.80 12.43
CA ARG A 22 -8.93 0.04 11.67
C ARG A 22 -9.44 -0.67 10.42
N ILE A 23 -8.56 -1.34 9.69
CA ILE A 23 -8.93 -2.15 8.52
C ILE A 23 -9.87 -3.29 8.95
N ALA A 24 -9.57 -3.97 10.06
CA ALA A 24 -10.41 -5.02 10.59
C ALA A 24 -11.82 -4.53 10.94
N VAL A 25 -11.93 -3.40 11.64
CA VAL A 25 -13.23 -2.77 11.96
C VAL A 25 -13.99 -2.40 10.69
N ALA A 26 -13.31 -1.82 9.68
CA ALA A 26 -13.93 -1.49 8.40
C ALA A 26 -14.43 -2.73 7.63
N GLN A 27 -13.79 -3.91 7.80
CA GLN A 27 -14.24 -5.19 7.25
C GLN A 27 -15.32 -5.89 8.10
N GLY A 28 -15.73 -5.26 9.21
CA GLY A 28 -16.80 -5.73 10.11
C GLY A 28 -16.34 -6.72 11.17
N TYR A 29 -15.05 -6.70 11.55
CA TYR A 29 -14.57 -7.51 12.68
C TYR A 29 -14.88 -6.85 14.03
N HIS A 30 -15.32 -7.66 14.98
CA HIS A 30 -15.55 -7.26 16.37
C HIS A 30 -14.25 -7.33 17.18
N LEU A 31 -13.94 -6.22 17.85
CA LEU A 31 -12.81 -6.11 18.78
C LEU A 31 -13.30 -6.33 20.22
N PRO A 32 -12.55 -7.05 21.06
CA PRO A 32 -12.94 -7.28 22.46
C PRO A 32 -12.78 -6.03 23.33
N LYS A 33 -11.93 -5.08 22.92
CA LYS A 33 -11.67 -3.80 23.60
C LYS A 33 -11.51 -2.70 22.56
N GLY A 34 -11.49 -1.45 23.01
CA GLY A 34 -11.20 -0.31 22.14
C GLY A 34 -9.79 -0.40 21.53
N ILE A 35 -9.60 0.16 20.33
CA ILE A 35 -8.35 0.11 19.57
C ILE A 35 -7.14 0.55 20.42
N ALA A 36 -7.27 1.65 21.17
CA ALA A 36 -6.19 2.19 22.00
C ALA A 36 -5.67 1.21 23.07
N ALA A 37 -6.51 0.30 23.56
CA ALA A 37 -6.09 -0.74 24.52
C ALA A 37 -5.43 -1.94 23.84
N LEU A 38 -5.49 -2.03 22.51
CA LEU A 38 -5.06 -3.18 21.72
C LEU A 38 -3.82 -2.90 20.87
N ILE A 39 -3.43 -1.63 20.67
CA ILE A 39 -2.26 -1.23 19.86
C ILE A 39 -0.94 -1.81 20.36
N GLY A 40 -0.82 -2.06 21.67
CA GLY A 40 0.39 -2.63 22.27
C GLY A 40 0.59 -4.12 21.99
N ASN A 41 -0.42 -4.80 21.48
CA ASN A 41 -0.27 -6.19 21.03
C ASN A 41 0.54 -6.24 19.72
N ARG A 42 1.16 -7.38 19.48
CA ARG A 42 1.98 -7.61 18.27
C ARG A 42 1.45 -8.72 17.38
N ILE A 43 0.58 -9.58 17.90
CA ILE A 43 0.03 -10.72 17.18
C ILE A 43 -1.49 -10.62 17.20
N PHE A 44 -2.10 -10.71 16.02
CA PHE A 44 -3.53 -10.55 15.81
C PHE A 44 -4.04 -11.76 15.03
N LYS A 45 -4.96 -12.52 15.63
CA LYS A 45 -5.66 -13.62 14.95
C LYS A 45 -7.05 -13.16 14.55
N PHE A 46 -7.33 -13.23 13.26
CA PHE A 46 -8.63 -12.90 12.70
C PHE A 46 -9.41 -14.17 12.44
N THR A 47 -10.54 -14.35 13.13
CA THR A 47 -11.47 -15.45 12.89
C THR A 47 -12.57 -14.96 11.98
N GLY A 48 -12.73 -15.59 10.81
CA GLY A 48 -13.74 -15.21 9.82
C GLY A 48 -15.18 -15.54 10.23
N PHE A 49 -16.05 -15.76 9.24
CA PHE A 49 -17.44 -16.15 9.48
C PHE A 49 -17.53 -17.46 10.29
N PRO A 50 -18.50 -17.61 11.23
CA PRO A 50 -19.62 -16.71 11.53
C PRO A 50 -19.31 -15.58 12.53
N TYR A 51 -18.15 -15.61 13.17
CA TYR A 51 -17.90 -14.77 14.35
C TYR A 51 -17.28 -13.41 14.04
N LYS A 52 -16.50 -13.30 12.95
CA LYS A 52 -15.76 -12.09 12.57
C LYS A 52 -15.10 -11.42 13.79
N ALA A 53 -14.22 -12.14 14.47
CA ALA A 53 -13.64 -11.70 15.74
C ALA A 53 -12.12 -11.58 15.66
N VAL A 54 -11.55 -10.68 16.46
CA VAL A 54 -10.09 -10.52 16.61
C VAL A 54 -9.65 -10.99 17.98
N SER A 55 -8.60 -11.82 18.03
CA SER A 55 -7.99 -12.32 19.26
C SER A 55 -6.48 -12.08 19.27
N PHE A 56 -5.89 -12.12 20.46
CA PHE A 56 -4.50 -11.69 20.73
C PHE A 56 -3.76 -12.84 21.43
N PRO A 57 -3.30 -13.85 20.69
CA PRO A 57 -2.57 -14.96 21.27
C PRO A 57 -1.15 -14.52 21.66
N GLU A 58 -0.73 -14.88 22.89
CA GLU A 58 0.63 -14.64 23.36
C GLU A 58 1.66 -15.55 22.68
N ASN A 59 1.24 -16.76 22.32
CA ASN A 59 2.05 -17.76 21.64
C ASN A 59 1.33 -18.28 20.41
N ILE A 60 2.07 -18.42 19.31
CA ILE A 60 1.59 -18.97 18.06
C ILE A 60 2.06 -20.42 17.99
N SER A 61 1.18 -21.33 17.60
CA SER A 61 1.58 -22.73 17.44
C SER A 61 2.59 -22.84 16.30
N ALA A 62 3.60 -23.72 16.41
CA ALA A 62 4.66 -23.86 15.40
C ALA A 62 4.15 -24.17 13.97
N ASN A 63 2.89 -24.64 13.84
CA ASN A 63 2.26 -24.97 12.57
C ASN A 63 1.38 -23.86 11.99
N GLU A 64 1.22 -22.72 12.66
CA GLU A 64 0.39 -21.62 12.18
C GLU A 64 1.23 -20.61 11.40
N ALA A 65 0.83 -20.34 10.17
CA ALA A 65 1.48 -19.33 9.34
C ALA A 65 1.12 -17.92 9.83
N VAL A 66 2.15 -17.11 10.03
CA VAL A 66 2.03 -15.72 10.48
C VAL A 66 2.46 -14.81 9.34
N ILE A 67 1.61 -13.83 9.03
CA ILE A 67 1.88 -12.85 7.98
C ILE A 67 2.38 -11.58 8.66
N ASP A 68 3.59 -11.16 8.32
CA ASP A 68 4.09 -9.88 8.80
C ASP A 68 3.32 -8.74 8.12
N TYR A 69 2.95 -7.71 8.89
CA TYR A 69 2.18 -6.58 8.40
C TYR A 69 2.86 -5.91 7.20
N ALA A 70 4.18 -5.75 7.26
CA ALA A 70 4.98 -5.16 6.19
C ALA A 70 4.87 -5.96 4.88
N ASP A 71 4.82 -7.30 4.95
CA ASP A 71 4.72 -8.14 3.75
C ASP A 71 3.33 -8.06 3.11
N ALA A 72 2.29 -7.84 3.92
CA ALA A 72 0.92 -7.72 3.42
C ALA A 72 0.60 -6.30 2.93
N PHE A 73 0.94 -5.28 3.71
CA PHE A 73 0.48 -3.90 3.52
C PHE A 73 1.58 -2.96 3.01
N GLY A 74 2.80 -3.46 2.88
CA GLY A 74 3.97 -2.66 2.55
C GLY A 74 4.61 -2.01 3.77
N ASP A 75 5.89 -1.67 3.61
CA ASP A 75 6.64 -0.82 4.53
C ASP A 75 7.22 0.34 3.73
N GLU A 76 6.54 1.48 3.81
CA GLU A 76 6.89 2.70 3.08
C GLU A 76 8.34 3.11 3.28
N ASN A 77 8.88 3.02 4.50
CA ASN A 77 10.25 3.43 4.78
C ASN A 77 11.25 2.47 4.16
N ARG A 78 11.00 1.17 4.27
CA ARG A 78 11.85 0.14 3.66
C ARG A 78 11.80 0.23 2.14
N GLU A 79 10.62 0.33 1.56
CA GLU A 79 10.41 0.44 0.11
C GLU A 79 11.05 1.71 -0.46
N LEU A 80 10.89 2.86 0.21
CA LEU A 80 11.53 4.11 -0.19
C LEU A 80 13.06 3.98 -0.14
N LYS A 81 13.60 3.32 0.88
CA LYS A 81 15.05 3.07 0.99
C LYS A 81 15.55 2.17 -0.14
N GLU A 82 14.78 1.13 -0.51
CA GLU A 82 15.11 0.26 -1.63
C GLU A 82 15.07 1.01 -2.98
N ILE A 83 14.08 1.88 -3.18
CA ILE A 83 14.00 2.75 -4.35
C ILE A 83 15.24 3.65 -4.42
N LEU A 84 15.58 4.33 -3.33
CA LEU A 84 16.74 5.21 -3.24
C LEU A 84 18.05 4.45 -3.53
N ASP A 85 18.25 3.27 -2.95
CA ASP A 85 19.46 2.45 -3.17
C ASP A 85 19.59 2.01 -4.64
N ARG A 86 18.49 1.54 -5.24
CA ARG A 86 18.49 1.15 -6.67
C ARG A 86 18.74 2.34 -7.58
N SER A 87 18.07 3.47 -7.36
CA SER A 87 18.23 4.68 -8.17
C SER A 87 19.63 5.28 -8.04
N THR A 88 20.18 5.35 -6.83
CA THR A 88 21.55 5.86 -6.61
C THR A 88 22.60 4.96 -7.25
N ARG A 89 22.45 3.63 -7.15
CA ARG A 89 23.32 2.67 -7.85
C ARG A 89 23.27 2.86 -9.36
N PHE A 90 22.07 3.01 -9.93
CA PHE A 90 21.89 3.29 -11.35
C PHE A 90 22.58 4.59 -11.76
N CYS A 91 22.38 5.68 -11.01
CA CYS A 91 23.02 6.96 -11.30
C CYS A 91 24.56 6.84 -11.31
N ARG A 92 25.14 6.16 -10.32
CA ARG A 92 26.59 5.92 -10.22
C ARG A 92 27.13 5.08 -11.37
N ALA A 93 26.42 4.02 -11.76
CA ALA A 93 26.86 3.11 -12.83
C ALA A 93 26.86 3.77 -14.22
N HIS A 94 25.99 4.76 -14.44
CA HIS A 94 25.77 5.38 -15.75
C HIS A 94 26.20 6.86 -15.80
N GLY A 95 26.92 7.37 -14.79
CA GLY A 95 27.53 8.70 -14.81
C GLY A 95 26.55 9.87 -14.59
N TYR A 96 25.38 9.62 -14.00
CA TYR A 96 24.44 10.68 -13.65
C TYR A 96 24.83 11.36 -12.33
N SER A 97 24.85 12.69 -12.32
CA SER A 97 25.31 13.50 -11.19
C SER A 97 24.21 13.90 -10.20
N ILE A 98 22.93 13.84 -10.61
CA ILE A 98 21.80 14.30 -9.80
C ILE A 98 20.64 13.30 -9.94
N LEU A 99 20.10 12.88 -8.79
CA LEU A 99 18.82 12.17 -8.68
C LEU A 99 17.81 13.12 -8.03
N ARG A 100 16.61 13.26 -8.63
CA ARG A 100 15.49 13.99 -8.04
C ARG A 100 14.27 13.09 -8.03
N ILE A 101 13.67 12.92 -6.85
CA ILE A 101 12.42 12.19 -6.66
C ILE A 101 11.37 13.24 -6.29
N TYR A 102 10.29 13.27 -7.06
CA TYR A 102 9.13 14.11 -6.79
C TYR A 102 8.00 13.19 -6.33
N ALA A 103 7.48 13.43 -5.12
CA ALA A 103 6.27 12.79 -4.62
C ALA A 103 5.17 13.84 -4.64
N ASP A 104 4.31 13.79 -5.67
CA ASP A 104 3.11 14.63 -5.74
C ASP A 104 1.89 13.79 -5.35
N GLU A 105 1.31 14.13 -4.20
CA GLU A 105 0.16 13.43 -3.63
C GLU A 105 -1.16 13.83 -4.32
N ASN A 106 -1.21 14.98 -4.99
CA ASN A 106 -2.45 15.53 -5.56
C ASN A 106 -2.64 15.21 -7.04
N ASP A 107 -1.66 14.58 -7.68
CA ASP A 107 -1.73 14.31 -9.11
C ASP A 107 -2.48 13.00 -9.38
N ASN A 108 -3.39 13.00 -10.37
CA ASN A 108 -4.17 11.82 -10.78
C ASN A 108 -3.35 10.84 -11.63
N GLU A 109 -2.10 11.20 -11.92
CA GLU A 109 -1.18 10.46 -12.79
C GLU A 109 0.15 10.22 -12.06
N TYR A 110 0.77 9.09 -12.30
CA TYR A 110 2.20 8.91 -12.08
C TYR A 110 2.92 9.62 -13.22
N SER A 111 3.75 10.60 -12.90
CA SER A 111 4.60 11.29 -13.88
C SER A 111 6.07 10.95 -13.62
N GLY A 112 6.79 10.62 -14.70
CA GLY A 112 8.21 10.35 -14.67
C GLY A 112 8.89 11.17 -15.75
N SER A 113 10.00 11.82 -15.42
CA SER A 113 10.85 12.46 -16.42
C SER A 113 12.30 12.02 -16.26
N ALA A 114 12.93 11.71 -17.38
CA ALA A 114 14.35 11.42 -17.46
C ALA A 114 15.01 12.50 -18.30
N PHE A 115 16.17 12.96 -17.84
CA PHE A 115 16.98 13.95 -18.53
C PHE A 115 18.40 13.42 -18.66
N ALA A 116 18.93 13.39 -19.89
CA ALA A 116 20.30 13.01 -20.18
C ALA A 116 20.99 14.11 -20.98
N LYS A 117 22.21 14.47 -20.59
CA LYS A 117 23.10 15.30 -21.41
C LYS A 117 23.88 14.40 -22.36
N THR A 118 23.85 14.71 -23.65
CA THR A 118 24.70 14.05 -24.64
C THR A 118 26.12 14.61 -24.58
N VAL A 119 27.08 13.83 -25.08
CA VAL A 119 28.51 14.18 -25.09
C VAL A 119 28.76 15.47 -25.89
N ASP A 120 27.89 15.77 -26.85
CA ASP A 120 27.94 16.97 -27.70
C ASP A 120 27.25 18.20 -27.06
N GLY A 121 26.87 18.12 -25.78
CA GLY A 121 26.18 19.21 -25.07
C GLY A 121 24.69 19.34 -25.35
N GLY A 122 24.10 18.37 -26.08
CA GLY A 122 22.66 18.28 -26.30
C GLY A 122 21.92 17.73 -25.07
N ASN A 123 20.61 17.97 -25.02
CA ASN A 123 19.74 17.50 -23.93
C ASN A 123 18.67 16.57 -24.49
N ILE A 124 18.59 15.35 -23.98
CA ILE A 124 17.51 14.41 -24.25
C ILE A 124 16.59 14.40 -23.04
N LYS A 125 15.31 14.72 -23.25
CA LYS A 125 14.27 14.63 -22.23
C LYS A 125 13.25 13.59 -22.66
N THR A 126 12.93 12.66 -21.77
CA THR A 126 11.82 11.71 -21.94
C THR A 126 10.84 11.94 -20.82
N GLU A 127 9.56 12.06 -21.16
CA GLU A 127 8.46 12.16 -20.20
C GLU A 127 7.56 10.93 -20.35
N THR A 128 7.08 10.41 -19.24
CA THR A 128 6.12 9.30 -19.19
C THR A 128 5.03 9.66 -18.20
N ARG A 129 3.78 9.36 -18.58
CA ARG A 129 2.59 9.56 -17.74
C ARG A 129 1.81 8.27 -17.70
N LEU A 130 1.47 7.81 -16.50
CA LEU A 130 0.68 6.60 -16.27
C LEU A 130 -0.46 6.94 -15.31
N PRO A 131 -1.73 6.80 -15.70
CA PRO A 131 -2.85 7.19 -14.85
C PRO A 131 -2.91 6.33 -13.58
N LYS A 132 -3.17 6.95 -12.42
CA LYS A 132 -3.35 6.22 -11.16
C LYS A 132 -4.67 5.43 -11.20
N PRO A 133 -4.75 4.21 -10.63
CA PRO A 133 -6.01 3.50 -10.48
C PRO A 133 -6.96 4.33 -9.61
N ARG A 134 -8.12 4.69 -10.16
CA ARG A 134 -9.17 5.42 -9.43
C ARG A 134 -10.52 4.72 -9.57
N LYS A 135 -11.36 4.89 -8.55
CA LYS A 135 -12.76 4.46 -8.62
C LYS A 135 -13.47 5.35 -9.63
N VAL A 136 -14.03 4.74 -10.68
CA VAL A 136 -14.88 5.43 -11.65
C VAL A 136 -16.27 5.54 -11.05
N THR A 137 -16.87 6.73 -11.08
CA THR A 137 -18.24 6.94 -10.58
C THR A 137 -19.27 6.51 -11.62
N LEU A 138 -20.50 6.18 -11.19
CA LEU A 138 -21.58 5.84 -12.13
C LEU A 138 -21.84 6.99 -13.11
N GLU A 139 -21.84 8.23 -12.59
CA GLU A 139 -21.98 9.46 -13.37
C GLU A 139 -20.93 9.59 -14.50
N GLU A 140 -19.67 9.25 -14.22
CA GLU A 140 -18.60 9.26 -15.23
C GLU A 140 -18.82 8.20 -16.32
N ILE A 141 -19.38 7.05 -15.95
CA ILE A 141 -19.72 5.99 -16.90
C ILE A 141 -20.91 6.45 -17.75
N GLU A 142 -22.00 6.93 -17.12
CA GLU A 142 -23.19 7.42 -17.80
C GLU A 142 -22.88 8.59 -18.75
N GLN A 143 -22.01 9.52 -18.34
CA GLN A 143 -21.55 10.61 -19.20
C GLN A 143 -20.78 10.09 -20.42
N ARG A 144 -19.99 9.03 -20.27
CA ARG A 144 -19.22 8.44 -21.37
C ARG A 144 -20.11 7.72 -22.39
N PHE A 145 -21.15 7.03 -21.93
CA PHE A 145 -22.05 6.28 -22.80
C PHE A 145 -23.28 7.09 -23.25
N GLY A 146 -23.51 8.26 -22.65
CA GLY A 146 -24.62 9.16 -22.99
C GLY A 146 -25.99 8.62 -22.59
N CYS A 147 -26.05 7.62 -21.71
CA CYS A 147 -27.29 7.01 -21.24
C CYS A 147 -27.18 6.62 -19.76
N PRO A 148 -28.31 6.56 -19.03
CA PRO A 148 -28.35 5.99 -17.69
C PRO A 148 -27.92 4.52 -17.72
N ILE A 149 -27.08 4.12 -16.78
CA ILE A 149 -26.55 2.76 -16.70
C ILE A 149 -26.99 2.14 -15.38
N GLU A 150 -27.66 0.99 -15.49
CA GLU A 150 -28.01 0.16 -14.36
C GLU A 150 -27.03 -1.01 -14.27
N ILE A 151 -26.34 -1.13 -13.12
CA ILE A 151 -25.46 -2.28 -12.85
C ILE A 151 -26.31 -3.35 -12.17
N VAL A 152 -26.70 -4.38 -12.92
CA VAL A 152 -27.44 -5.52 -12.38
C VAL A 152 -26.43 -6.50 -11.76
N SER A 153 -26.54 -6.76 -10.45
CA SER A 153 -25.70 -7.71 -9.71
C SER A 153 -26.17 -9.14 -9.86
#